data_AF-A0A7H0GUU6-F1
#
_entry.id   AF-A0A7H0GUU6-F1
#
_cell.length_a   1.000
_cell.length_b   1.000
_cell.length_c   1.000
_cell.angle_alpha   90.00
_cell.angle_beta   90.00
_cell.angle_gamma   90.00
#
_symmetry.space_group_name_H-M   'P 1'
#
loop_
_entity.id
_entity.type
_entity.pdbx_description
1 polymer ?
#
loop_
_entity_poly.entity_id
_entity_poly.type
_entity_poly.pdbx_seq_one_letter_code
_entity_poly.pdbx_strand_id
1 'polypeptide(L)'
;MQKLVRVLLWLVILLLGADLVLFFLQSDFKIARELNPVDLLTALLTLFLAVYIPTRLERRLSSKRYELEVLIRGTERLQAEFSTIRNQVVAVQGLMTTEQAAAIVQGFTNASHGIKTLTELSKLCERPDLEAPLAQLEVRRRSFKRLVTGGGFQRDPAFQYSSTQLAAIDGKYYDNDLTLSKLIIRINRAL
;
A
#
# COMPACT_ATOMS: atom_id res chain seq x y z
N MET A 1 24.92 2.90 2.44
CA MET A 1 24.74 3.44 1.07
C MET A 1 24.66 4.98 1.00
N GLN A 2 23.82 5.67 1.77
CA GLN A 2 23.71 7.15 1.74
C GLN A 2 25.02 7.90 2.03
N LYS A 3 25.85 7.41 2.96
CA LYS A 3 27.17 8.00 3.26
C LYS A 3 28.12 7.87 2.07
N LEU A 4 28.06 6.75 1.36
CA LEU A 4 28.96 6.43 0.24
C LEU A 4 28.64 7.30 -0.98
N VAL A 5 27.35 7.51 -1.28
CA VAL A 5 26.92 8.46 -2.33
C VAL A 5 27.30 9.89 -1.98
N ARG A 6 27.14 10.33 -0.72
CA ARG A 6 27.59 11.67 -0.29
C ARG A 6 29.09 11.84 -0.44
N VAL A 7 29.88 10.85 -0.02
CA VAL A 7 31.34 10.88 -0.13
C VAL A 7 31.77 10.92 -1.59
N LEU A 8 31.14 10.13 -2.46
CA LEU A 8 31.44 10.12 -3.89
C LEU A 8 31.10 11.46 -4.55
N LEU A 9 29.97 12.09 -4.17
CA LEU A 9 29.59 13.43 -4.63
C LEU A 9 30.58 14.51 -4.17
N TRP A 10 31.00 14.46 -2.90
CA TRP A 10 32.02 15.37 -2.39
C TRP A 10 33.37 15.17 -3.07
N LEU A 11 33.75 13.93 -3.38
CA LEU A 11 34.96 13.60 -4.13
C LEU A 11 34.91 14.13 -5.56
N VAL A 12 33.77 14.00 -6.25
CA VAL A 12 33.62 14.53 -7.62
C VAL A 12 33.69 16.06 -7.59
N ILE A 13 33.09 16.72 -6.60
CA ILE A 13 33.18 18.18 -6.44
C ILE A 13 34.62 18.62 -6.11
N LEU A 14 35.32 17.88 -5.25
CA LEU A 14 36.72 18.15 -4.90
C LEU A 14 37.67 17.92 -6.08
N LEU A 15 37.46 16.87 -6.87
CA LEU A 15 38.26 16.57 -8.05
C LEU A 15 38.03 17.60 -9.15
N LEU A 16 36.77 17.94 -9.45
CA LEU A 16 36.44 18.99 -10.41
C LEU A 16 36.95 20.36 -9.96
N GLY A 17 36.87 20.67 -8.66
CA GLY A 17 37.41 21.90 -8.10
C GLY A 17 38.94 21.95 -8.11
N ALA A 18 39.61 20.83 -7.80
CA ALA A 18 41.06 20.73 -7.83
C ALA A 18 41.61 20.79 -9.26
N ASP A 19 40.96 20.13 -10.22
CA ASP A 19 41.31 20.21 -11.65
C ASP A 19 41.07 21.61 -12.20
N LEU A 20 40.01 22.31 -11.79
CA LEU A 20 39.79 23.72 -12.15
C LEU A 20 40.92 24.60 -11.62
N VAL A 21 41.27 24.44 -10.34
CA VAL A 21 42.29 25.25 -9.67
C VAL A 21 43.68 24.97 -10.24
N LEU A 22 44.03 23.71 -10.49
CA LEU A 22 45.27 23.31 -11.16
C LEU A 22 45.33 23.79 -12.61
N PHE A 23 44.22 23.72 -13.34
CA PHE A 23 44.11 24.28 -14.70
C PHE A 23 44.33 25.80 -14.70
N PHE A 24 43.80 26.54 -13.72
CA PHE A 24 44.04 27.98 -13.56
C PHE A 24 45.47 28.32 -13.11
N LEU A 25 46.12 27.45 -12.33
CA LEU A 25 47.48 27.66 -11.82
C LEU A 25 48.58 27.27 -12.82
N GLN A 26 48.35 26.28 -13.68
CA GLN A 26 49.35 25.76 -14.63
C GLN A 26 49.25 26.37 -16.03
N SER A 27 48.15 27.02 -16.37
CA SER A 27 47.93 27.50 -17.73
C SER A 27 48.20 28.99 -17.84
N ASP A 28 49.35 29.37 -18.41
CA ASP A 28 49.60 30.68 -19.05
C ASP A 28 48.72 30.89 -20.32
N PHE A 29 47.48 30.39 -20.30
CA PHE A 29 46.57 30.41 -21.42
C PHE A 29 45.67 31.64 -21.36
N LYS A 30 45.77 32.44 -22.43
CA LYS A 30 44.85 33.50 -22.87
C LYS A 30 43.40 33.02 -23.14
N ILE A 31 42.85 32.12 -22.32
CA ILE A 31 41.41 31.80 -22.28
C ILE A 31 40.72 32.58 -21.13
N ALA A 32 41.49 33.37 -20.37
CA ALA A 32 40.99 34.25 -19.32
C ALA A 32 40.05 35.38 -19.80
N ARG A 33 39.73 35.49 -21.10
CA ARG A 33 38.85 36.55 -21.64
C ARG A 33 37.48 36.09 -22.13
N GLU A 34 37.17 34.81 -22.19
CA GLU A 34 35.88 34.35 -22.75
C GLU A 34 35.05 33.45 -21.84
N LEU A 35 35.62 32.86 -20.79
CA LEU A 35 34.81 32.12 -19.81
C LEU A 35 34.38 33.03 -18.66
N ASN A 36 33.13 33.47 -18.73
CA ASN A 36 32.49 34.22 -17.67
C ASN A 36 32.27 33.28 -16.46
N PRO A 37 32.84 33.56 -15.27
CA PRO A 37 32.69 32.71 -14.09
C PRO A 37 31.24 32.50 -13.67
N VAL A 38 30.36 33.44 -14.06
CA VAL A 38 28.91 33.33 -13.89
C VAL A 38 28.35 32.15 -14.68
N ASP A 39 28.75 31.96 -15.94
CA ASP A 39 28.24 30.89 -16.80
C ASP A 39 28.67 29.52 -16.30
N LEU A 40 29.89 29.42 -15.76
CA LEU A 40 30.43 28.18 -15.17
C LEU A 40 29.72 27.81 -13.86
N LEU A 41 29.43 28.80 -13.01
CA LEU A 41 28.60 28.61 -11.81
C LEU A 41 27.18 28.19 -12.18
N THR A 42 26.61 28.80 -13.22
CA THR A 42 25.25 28.51 -13.69
C THR A 42 25.16 27.10 -14.27
N ALA A 43 26.17 26.64 -15.01
CA ALA A 43 26.26 25.28 -15.52
C ALA A 43 26.35 24.24 -14.39
N LEU A 44 27.17 24.51 -13.36
CA LEU A 44 27.29 23.66 -12.16
C LEU A 44 25.97 23.57 -11.38
N LEU A 45 25.29 24.70 -11.19
CA LEU A 45 24.01 24.75 -10.51
C LEU A 45 22.92 24.02 -11.31
N THR A 46 22.93 24.17 -12.63
CA THR A 46 21.99 23.51 -13.54
C THR A 46 22.21 22.00 -13.56
N LEU A 47 23.47 21.54 -13.63
CA LEU A 47 23.82 20.13 -13.51
C LEU A 47 23.38 19.56 -12.14
N PHE A 48 23.62 20.31 -11.06
CA PHE A 48 23.20 19.91 -9.72
C PHE A 48 21.68 19.82 -9.62
N LEU A 49 20.91 20.82 -10.07
CA LEU A 49 19.45 20.75 -10.09
C LEU A 49 18.95 19.59 -10.97
N ALA A 50 19.52 19.43 -12.17
CA ALA A 50 19.15 18.41 -13.14
C ALA A 50 19.38 16.99 -12.62
N VAL A 51 20.35 16.76 -11.74
CA VAL A 51 20.61 15.44 -11.14
C VAL A 51 19.92 15.29 -9.77
N TYR A 52 19.91 16.33 -8.95
CA TYR A 52 19.39 16.28 -7.58
C TYR A 52 17.87 16.24 -7.52
N ILE A 53 17.18 17.02 -8.38
CA ILE A 53 15.72 17.05 -8.40
C ILE A 53 15.15 15.70 -8.80
N PRO A 54 15.55 15.07 -9.93
CA PRO A 54 15.02 13.76 -10.31
C PRO A 54 15.32 12.69 -9.27
N THR A 55 16.54 12.63 -8.73
CA THR A 55 16.91 11.58 -7.75
C THR A 55 16.16 11.70 -6.43
N ARG A 56 15.88 12.92 -5.95
CA ARG A 56 15.04 13.15 -4.76
C ARG A 56 13.57 12.89 -5.04
N LEU A 57 13.07 13.32 -6.20
CA LEU A 57 11.68 13.15 -6.60
C LEU A 57 11.35 11.67 -6.83
N GLU A 58 12.24 10.95 -7.51
CA GLU A 58 12.13 9.51 -7.77
C GLU A 58 12.10 8.69 -6.48
N ARG A 59 12.92 9.05 -5.48
CA ARG A 59 12.86 8.42 -4.14
C ARG A 59 11.57 8.69 -3.40
N ARG A 60 11.00 9.89 -3.50
CA ARG A 60 9.71 10.21 -2.88
C ARG A 60 8.56 9.49 -3.59
N LEU A 61 8.58 9.47 -4.92
CA LEU A 61 7.60 8.76 -5.73
C LEU A 61 7.66 7.25 -5.48
N SER A 62 8.85 6.66 -5.36
CA SER A 62 8.99 5.24 -5.06
C SER A 62 8.51 4.89 -3.65
N SER A 63 8.78 5.72 -2.65
CA SER A 63 8.23 5.56 -1.29
C SER A 63 6.70 5.63 -1.29
N LYS A 64 6.12 6.63 -1.95
CA LYS A 64 4.66 6.78 -2.05
C LYS A 64 4.01 5.63 -2.80
N ARG A 65 4.62 5.15 -3.89
CA ARG A 65 4.16 3.94 -4.59
C ARG A 65 4.18 2.71 -3.69
N TYR A 66 5.24 2.53 -2.91
CA TYR A 66 5.35 1.43 -1.97
C TYR A 66 4.26 1.49 -0.87
N GLU A 67 4.02 2.67 -0.30
CA GLU A 67 2.93 2.88 0.68
C GLU A 67 1.57 2.45 0.11
N LEU A 68 1.25 2.89 -1.12
CA LEU A 68 0.00 2.53 -1.78
C LEU A 68 -0.08 1.04 -2.12
N GLU A 69 1.03 0.44 -2.57
CA GLU A 69 1.10 -0.99 -2.86
C GLU A 69 0.86 -1.85 -1.62
N VAL A 70 1.39 -1.45 -0.46
CA VAL A 70 1.13 -2.13 0.81
C VAL A 70 -0.36 -2.08 1.17
N LEU A 71 -1.02 -0.94 0.99
CA LEU A 71 -2.46 -0.81 1.21
C LEU A 71 -3.27 -1.68 0.25
N ILE A 72 -2.92 -1.67 -1.04
CA ILE A 72 -3.59 -2.49 -2.08
C ILE A 72 -3.46 -3.98 -1.73
N ARG A 73 -2.25 -4.47 -1.47
CA ARG A 73 -2.01 -5.87 -1.08
C ARG A 73 -2.76 -6.24 0.19
N GLY A 74 -2.85 -5.32 1.15
CA GLY A 74 -3.66 -5.52 2.36
C GLY A 74 -5.15 -5.68 2.05
N THR A 75 -5.70 -4.84 1.14
CA THR A 75 -7.10 -4.94 0.71
C THR A 75 -7.38 -6.21 -0.09
N GLU A 76 -6.47 -6.65 -0.96
CA GLU A 76 -6.58 -7.90 -1.72
C GLU A 76 -6.58 -9.13 -0.80
N ARG A 77 -5.70 -9.14 0.22
CA ARG A 77 -5.69 -10.19 1.24
C ARG A 77 -7.02 -10.25 1.98
N LEU A 78 -7.59 -9.12 2.34
CA LEU A 78 -8.88 -9.07 3.00
C LEU A 78 -10.02 -9.57 2.09
N GLN A 79 -9.95 -9.30 0.78
CA GLN A 79 -10.89 -9.83 -0.20
C GLN A 79 -10.78 -11.36 -0.30
N ALA A 80 -9.57 -11.91 -0.32
CA ALA A 80 -9.33 -13.34 -0.29
C ALA A 80 -9.86 -14.01 0.99
N GLU A 81 -9.74 -13.35 2.14
CA GLU A 81 -10.32 -13.83 3.42
C GLU A 81 -11.85 -13.92 3.34
N PHE A 82 -12.53 -12.89 2.83
CA PHE A 82 -14.00 -12.94 2.65
C PHE A 82 -14.43 -14.04 1.65
N SER A 83 -13.66 -14.24 0.58
CA SER A 83 -13.89 -15.33 -0.37
C SER A 83 -13.74 -16.69 0.29
N THR A 84 -12.72 -16.87 1.13
CA THR A 84 -12.50 -18.10 1.89
C THR A 84 -13.66 -18.39 2.84
N ILE A 85 -14.14 -17.39 3.59
CA ILE A 85 -15.31 -17.52 4.45
C ILE A 85 -16.54 -17.96 3.64
N ARG A 86 -16.79 -17.31 2.50
CA ARG A 86 -17.93 -17.66 1.62
C ARG A 86 -17.83 -19.10 1.12
N ASN A 87 -16.66 -19.52 0.66
CA ASN A 87 -16.44 -20.88 0.18
C ASN A 87 -16.61 -21.92 1.30
N GLN A 88 -16.15 -21.62 2.52
CA GLN A 88 -16.37 -22.48 3.69
C GLN A 88 -17.85 -22.63 4.01
N VAL A 89 -18.62 -21.54 3.93
CA VAL A 89 -20.07 -21.56 4.15
C VAL A 89 -20.79 -22.39 3.09
N VAL A 90 -20.46 -22.21 1.81
CA VAL A 90 -21.07 -22.94 0.69
C VAL A 90 -20.67 -24.42 0.69
N ALA A 91 -19.48 -24.75 1.20
CA ALA A 91 -19.02 -26.13 1.33
C ALA A 91 -19.79 -26.93 2.40
N VAL A 92 -20.57 -26.27 3.26
CA VAL A 92 -21.48 -26.94 4.19
C VAL A 92 -22.69 -27.47 3.40
N GLN A 93 -22.55 -28.66 2.79
CA GLN A 93 -23.62 -29.36 2.06
C GLN A 93 -24.44 -30.31 2.95
N GLY A 94 -24.24 -30.29 4.27
CA GLY A 94 -24.88 -31.17 5.24
C GLY A 94 -24.82 -30.61 6.66
N LEU A 95 -24.91 -31.48 7.68
CA LEU A 95 -24.81 -31.08 9.08
C LEU A 95 -23.46 -30.40 9.35
N MET A 96 -23.49 -29.22 9.95
CA MET A 96 -22.28 -28.45 10.19
C MET A 96 -21.48 -29.04 11.35
N THR A 97 -20.20 -29.32 11.11
CA THR A 97 -19.31 -29.82 12.16
C THR A 97 -18.79 -28.68 13.05
N THR A 98 -18.37 -29.02 14.27
CA THR A 98 -17.73 -28.07 15.18
C THR A 98 -16.45 -27.46 14.59
N GLU A 99 -15.67 -28.24 13.82
CA GLU A 99 -14.48 -27.77 13.13
C GLU A 99 -14.81 -26.74 12.03
N GLN A 100 -15.84 -27.00 11.22
CA GLN A 100 -16.31 -26.06 10.20
C GLN A 100 -16.81 -24.76 10.83
N ALA A 101 -17.59 -24.86 11.91
CA ALA A 101 -18.08 -23.70 12.64
C ALA A 101 -16.92 -22.87 13.23
N ALA A 102 -15.90 -23.53 13.80
CA ALA A 102 -14.70 -22.88 14.31
C ALA A 102 -13.89 -22.20 13.20
N ALA A 103 -13.71 -22.86 12.05
CA ALA A 103 -12.98 -22.32 10.89
C ALA A 103 -13.64 -21.03 10.35
N ILE A 104 -14.96 -21.03 10.18
CA ILE A 104 -15.72 -19.86 9.73
C ILE A 104 -15.58 -18.70 10.74
N VAL A 105 -15.68 -19.00 12.03
CA VAL A 105 -15.51 -17.98 13.09
C VAL A 105 -14.10 -17.41 13.09
N GLN A 106 -13.10 -18.27 12.91
CA GLN A 106 -11.71 -17.85 12.78
C GLN A 106 -11.50 -16.95 11.56
N GLY A 107 -12.11 -17.28 10.41
CA GLY A 107 -12.09 -16.43 9.22
C GLY A 107 -12.64 -15.03 9.50
N PHE A 108 -13.78 -14.92 10.20
CA PHE A 108 -14.30 -13.60 10.60
C PHE A 108 -13.41 -12.84 11.58
N THR A 109 -12.68 -13.54 12.44
CA THR A 109 -11.70 -12.95 13.35
C THR A 109 -10.51 -12.42 12.57
N ASN A 110 -9.96 -13.21 11.64
CA ASN A 110 -8.88 -12.80 10.74
C ASN A 110 -9.27 -11.58 9.91
N ALA A 111 -10.47 -11.58 9.32
CA ALA A 111 -10.99 -10.44 8.57
C ALA A 111 -11.11 -9.18 9.45
N SER A 112 -11.50 -9.31 10.72
CA SER A 112 -11.55 -8.17 11.65
C SER A 112 -10.16 -7.62 11.96
N HIS A 113 -9.17 -8.48 12.16
CA HIS A 113 -7.78 -8.06 12.30
C HIS A 113 -7.25 -7.40 11.03
N GLY A 114 -7.55 -7.95 9.85
CA GLY A 114 -7.18 -7.37 8.56
C GLY A 114 -7.70 -5.95 8.37
N ILE A 115 -8.97 -5.70 8.72
CA ILE A 115 -9.55 -4.35 8.68
C ILE A 115 -8.82 -3.40 9.64
N LYS A 116 -8.55 -3.83 10.89
CA LYS A 116 -7.82 -2.99 11.86
C LYS A 116 -6.42 -2.65 11.37
N THR A 117 -5.69 -3.64 10.84
CA THR A 117 -4.36 -3.43 10.28
C THR A 117 -4.39 -2.44 9.12
N LEU A 118 -5.37 -2.57 8.21
CA LEU A 118 -5.56 -1.61 7.12
C LEU A 118 -5.87 -0.19 7.63
N THR A 119 -6.68 -0.06 8.67
CA THR A 119 -6.97 1.24 9.30
C THR A 119 -5.70 1.86 9.88
N GLU A 120 -4.89 1.11 10.62
CA GLU A 120 -3.63 1.63 11.16
C GLU A 120 -2.61 1.97 10.08
N LEU A 121 -2.48 1.12 9.04
CA LEU A 121 -1.63 1.43 7.89
C LEU A 121 -2.11 2.69 7.16
N SER A 122 -3.42 2.88 7.00
CA SER A 122 -3.95 4.08 6.35
C SER A 122 -3.60 5.37 7.11
N LYS A 123 -3.56 5.32 8.45
CA LYS A 123 -3.11 6.44 9.29
C LYS A 123 -1.63 6.71 9.09
N LEU A 124 -0.79 5.66 9.09
CA LEU A 124 0.65 5.78 8.86
C LEU A 124 1.00 6.30 7.46
N CYS A 125 0.18 5.97 6.45
CA CYS A 125 0.33 6.48 5.08
C CYS A 125 -0.31 7.86 4.86
N GLU A 126 -0.84 8.50 5.91
CA GLU A 126 -1.53 9.81 5.86
C GLU A 126 -2.72 9.82 4.89
N ARG A 127 -3.58 8.79 4.97
CA ARG A 127 -4.75 8.55 4.10
C ARG A 127 -6.08 8.67 4.85
N PRO A 128 -6.48 9.88 5.30
CA PRO A 128 -7.74 10.07 6.02
C PRO A 128 -8.98 9.77 5.15
N ASP A 129 -8.85 9.83 3.82
CA ASP A 129 -9.91 9.51 2.87
C ASP A 129 -10.37 8.04 2.94
N LEU A 130 -9.56 7.16 3.54
CA LEU A 130 -9.85 5.73 3.69
C LEU A 130 -10.55 5.38 5.01
N GLU A 131 -10.59 6.29 5.98
CA GLU A 131 -11.13 6.02 7.31
C GLU A 131 -12.63 5.68 7.27
N ALA A 132 -13.43 6.51 6.60
CA ALA A 132 -14.87 6.27 6.46
C ALA A 132 -15.19 4.98 5.67
N PRO A 133 -14.55 4.69 4.51
CA PRO A 133 -14.70 3.40 3.83
C PRO A 133 -14.37 2.18 4.71
N LEU A 134 -13.28 2.23 5.48
CA LEU A 134 -12.86 1.12 6.36
C LEU A 134 -13.82 0.94 7.54
N ALA A 135 -14.35 2.04 8.09
CA ALA A 135 -15.40 1.98 9.11
C ALA A 135 -16.70 1.34 8.57
N GLN A 136 -17.11 1.70 7.36
CA GLN A 136 -18.26 1.08 6.68
C GLN A 136 -18.02 -0.41 6.43
N LEU A 137 -16.81 -0.80 6.04
CA LEU A 137 -16.44 -2.20 5.84
C LEU A 137 -16.54 -3.01 7.13
N GLU A 138 -16.12 -2.45 8.27
CA GLU A 138 -16.28 -3.11 9.58
C GLU A 138 -17.76 -3.30 9.95
N VAL A 139 -18.63 -2.33 9.66
CA VAL A 139 -20.08 -2.46 9.83
C VAL A 139 -20.63 -3.58 8.94
N ARG A 140 -20.23 -3.61 7.66
CA ARG A 140 -20.66 -4.65 6.72
C ARG A 140 -20.17 -6.04 7.15
N ARG A 141 -18.91 -6.16 7.60
CA ARG A 141 -18.36 -7.40 8.16
C ARG A 141 -19.17 -7.89 9.35
N ARG A 142 -19.57 -7.00 10.27
CA ARG A 142 -20.43 -7.38 11.41
C ARG A 142 -21.79 -7.89 10.95
N SER A 143 -22.40 -7.21 9.97
CA SER A 143 -23.66 -7.67 9.37
C SER A 143 -23.50 -9.03 8.70
N PHE A 144 -22.40 -9.25 7.97
CA PHE A 144 -22.11 -10.51 7.30
C PHE A 144 -21.89 -11.63 8.32
N LYS A 145 -21.09 -11.38 9.36
CA LYS A 145 -20.91 -12.32 10.47
C LYS A 145 -22.23 -12.70 11.12
N ARG A 146 -23.10 -11.74 11.43
CA ARG A 146 -24.41 -12.02 12.04
C ARG A 146 -25.30 -12.92 11.17
N LEU A 147 -25.23 -12.74 9.85
CA LEU A 147 -25.97 -13.58 8.90
C LEU A 147 -25.43 -15.01 8.87
N VAL A 148 -24.09 -15.15 8.85
CA VAL A 148 -23.42 -16.46 8.76
C VAL A 148 -23.46 -17.21 10.08
N THR A 149 -23.08 -16.57 11.19
CA THR A 149 -22.98 -17.19 12.52
C THR A 149 -24.26 -17.01 13.36
N GLY A 150 -25.39 -16.76 12.72
CA GLY A 150 -26.69 -16.56 13.39
C GLY A 150 -27.37 -17.88 13.78
N GLY A 151 -28.37 -17.81 14.67
CA GLY A 151 -29.18 -18.96 15.05
C GLY A 151 -28.42 -20.04 15.84
N GLY A 152 -28.70 -21.31 15.55
CA GLY A 152 -28.08 -22.49 16.17
C GLY A 152 -26.66 -22.80 15.69
N PHE A 153 -26.01 -21.93 14.90
CA PHE A 153 -24.72 -22.16 14.21
C PHE A 153 -23.61 -22.87 15.04
N GLN A 154 -23.53 -22.66 16.36
CA GLN A 154 -22.59 -23.38 17.24
C GLN A 154 -23.24 -24.31 18.26
N ARG A 155 -24.56 -24.21 18.43
CA ARG A 155 -25.30 -24.87 19.51
C ARG A 155 -26.09 -26.07 19.02
N ASP A 156 -26.43 -26.07 17.73
CA ASP A 156 -27.22 -27.11 17.10
C ASP A 156 -26.31 -27.94 16.18
N PRO A 157 -25.99 -29.18 16.56
CA PRO A 157 -25.22 -30.09 15.70
C PRO A 157 -25.99 -30.47 14.43
N ALA A 158 -27.29 -30.19 14.34
CA ALA A 158 -28.10 -30.34 13.14
C ALA A 158 -28.22 -29.07 12.30
N PHE A 159 -27.46 -28.02 12.60
CA PHE A 159 -27.51 -26.77 11.85
C PHE A 159 -27.11 -26.99 10.39
N GLN A 160 -27.93 -26.44 9.48
CA GLN A 160 -27.70 -26.42 8.05
C GLN A 160 -28.15 -25.07 7.48
N TYR A 161 -27.47 -24.60 6.44
CA TYR A 161 -27.89 -23.42 5.72
C TYR A 161 -29.01 -23.75 4.75
N SER A 162 -30.12 -23.01 4.85
CA SER A 162 -31.16 -23.02 3.82
C SER A 162 -30.66 -22.37 2.53
N SER A 163 -31.27 -22.72 1.39
CA SER A 163 -31.00 -22.09 0.09
C SER A 163 -31.20 -20.57 0.14
N THR A 164 -32.21 -20.09 0.87
CA THR A 164 -32.46 -18.66 1.08
C THR A 164 -31.35 -17.97 1.86
N GLN A 165 -30.77 -18.64 2.87
CA GLN A 165 -29.64 -18.10 3.62
C GLN A 165 -28.38 -18.04 2.75
N LEU A 166 -28.10 -19.08 1.97
CA LEU A 166 -26.96 -19.10 1.06
C LEU A 166 -27.04 -17.97 0.02
N ALA A 167 -28.21 -17.73 -0.57
CA ALA A 167 -28.43 -16.62 -1.49
C ALA A 167 -28.20 -15.25 -0.83
N ALA A 168 -28.66 -15.06 0.40
CA ALA A 168 -28.43 -13.83 1.16
C ALA A 168 -26.95 -13.63 1.52
N ILE A 169 -26.25 -14.72 1.87
CA ILE A 169 -24.81 -14.74 2.17
C ILE A 169 -24.01 -14.35 0.92
N ASP A 170 -24.36 -14.89 -0.24
CA ASP A 170 -23.74 -14.54 -1.51
C ASP A 170 -23.95 -13.08 -1.89
N GLY A 171 -25.16 -12.54 -1.67
CA GLY A 171 -25.43 -11.12 -1.86
C GLY A 171 -24.57 -10.23 -0.95
N LYS A 172 -24.41 -10.60 0.32
CA LYS A 172 -23.54 -9.87 1.27
C LYS A 172 -22.06 -10.01 0.95
N TYR A 173 -21.63 -11.17 0.45
CA TYR A 173 -20.28 -11.36 -0.04
C TYR A 173 -19.99 -10.43 -1.22
N TYR A 174 -20.87 -10.41 -2.23
CA TYR A 174 -20.74 -9.53 -3.39
C TYR A 174 -20.66 -8.04 -2.99
N ASP A 175 -21.50 -7.62 -2.04
CA ASP A 175 -21.47 -6.26 -1.49
C ASP A 175 -20.12 -5.90 -0.84
N ASN A 176 -19.49 -6.85 -0.14
CA ASN A 176 -18.17 -6.67 0.48
C ASN A 176 -17.07 -6.63 -0.59
N ASP A 177 -17.13 -7.55 -1.55
CA ASP A 177 -16.18 -7.65 -2.66
C ASP A 177 -16.16 -6.37 -3.53
N LEU A 178 -17.34 -5.85 -3.86
CA LEU A 178 -17.48 -4.58 -4.58
C LEU A 178 -16.92 -3.40 -3.78
N THR A 179 -17.12 -3.39 -2.46
CA THR A 179 -16.61 -2.34 -1.57
C THR A 179 -15.08 -2.36 -1.51
N LEU A 180 -14.49 -3.55 -1.40
CA LEU A 180 -13.04 -3.75 -1.41
C LEU A 180 -12.41 -3.37 -2.75
N SER A 181 -13.07 -3.74 -3.86
CA SER A 181 -12.65 -3.36 -5.21
C SER A 181 -12.67 -1.84 -5.40
N LYS A 182 -13.71 -1.16 -4.92
CA LYS A 182 -13.78 0.31 -4.91
C LYS A 182 -12.67 0.95 -4.06
N LEU A 183 -12.31 0.32 -2.94
CA LEU A 183 -11.20 0.73 -2.07
C LEU A 183 -9.87 0.65 -2.82
N ILE A 184 -9.59 -0.46 -3.51
CA ILE A 184 -8.38 -0.62 -4.35
C ILE A 184 -8.30 0.48 -5.41
N ILE A 185 -9.40 0.73 -6.15
CA ILE A 185 -9.45 1.79 -7.17
C ILE A 185 -9.17 3.16 -6.54
N ARG A 186 -9.73 3.43 -5.36
CA ARG A 186 -9.54 4.71 -4.67
C ARG A 186 -8.09 4.92 -4.20
N ILE A 187 -7.45 3.86 -3.71
CA ILE A 187 -6.03 3.90 -3.34
C ILE A 187 -5.17 4.16 -4.58
N ASN A 188 -5.47 3.49 -5.70
CA ASN A 188 -4.69 3.60 -6.93
C ASN A 188 -4.86 4.97 -7.64
N ARG A 189 -6.06 5.57 -7.59
CA ARG A 189 -6.35 6.89 -8.18
C ARG A 189 -5.68 8.07 -7.47
N ALA A 190 -4.99 7.82 -6.37
CA ALA A 190 -4.30 8.87 -5.63
C ALA A 190 -2.80 8.95 -5.92
N LEU A 191 -2.32 8.19 -6.91
CA LEU A 191 -1.06 8.44 -7.62
C LEU A 191 -1.19 9.64 -8.55
#